data_AF-A0A946WR52-F1
#
_entry.id   AF-A0A946WR52-F1
#
_cell.length_a   1.000
_cell.length_b   1.000
_cell.length_c   1.000
_cell.angle_alpha   90.00
_cell.angle_beta   90.00
_cell.angle_gamma   90.00
#
_symmetry.space_group_name_H-M   'P 1'
#
loop_
_entity.id
_entity.type
_entity.pdbx_description
1 polymer ?
#
loop_
_entity_poly.entity_id
_entity_poly.type
_entity_poly.pdbx_seq_one_letter_code
_entity_poly.pdbx_strand_id
1 'polypeptide(L)' 'MRLTIILALVLMLTTSVMADIEPGTPVPDLTLISPEGEKVQLQDMLGSVTILHLWKCN' A
#
# COMPACT_ATOMS: atom_id res chain seq x y z
N MET A 1 -13.26 -27.44 16.94
CA MET A 1 -12.80 -26.09 17.35
C MET A 1 -11.48 -25.65 16.72
N ARG A 2 -10.48 -26.53 16.53
CA ARG A 2 -9.19 -26.17 15.89
C ARG A 2 -9.29 -25.92 14.37
N LEU A 3 -10.15 -26.67 13.65
CA LEU A 3 -10.33 -26.53 12.20
C LEU A 3 -10.99 -25.19 11.81
N THR A 4 -11.96 -24.73 12.60
CA THR A 4 -12.68 -23.46 12.36
C THR A 4 -11.75 -22.25 12.49
N ILE A 5 -10.78 -22.30 13.41
CA ILE A 5 -9.79 -21.24 13.62
C ILE A 5 -8.79 -21.20 12.45
N ILE A 6 -8.34 -22.37 11.97
CA ILE A 6 -7.41 -22.45 10.83
C ILE A 6 -8.09 -21.91 9.56
N LEU A 7 -9.36 -22.25 9.32
CA LEU A 7 -10.09 -21.76 8.16
C LEU A 7 -10.31 -20.24 8.20
N ALA A 8 -10.65 -19.68 9.38
CA ALA A 8 -10.79 -18.24 9.55
C ALA A 8 -9.46 -17.48 9.37
N LEU A 9 -8.36 -18.05 9.84
CA LEU A 9 -7.02 -17.47 9.68
C LEU A 9 -6.61 -17.43 8.21
N VAL A 10 -6.84 -18.52 7.47
CA VAL A 10 -6.55 -18.60 6.03
C VAL A 10 -7.40 -17.62 5.22
N LEU A 11 -8.68 -17.43 5.58
CA LEU A 11 -9.54 -16.44 4.92
C LEU A 11 -9.08 -14.99 5.15
N MET A 12 -8.57 -14.66 6.35
CA MET A 12 -8.05 -13.32 6.65
C MET A 12 -6.72 -13.01 5.95
N LEU A 13 -5.92 -14.03 5.63
CA LEU A 13 -4.66 -13.87 4.89
C LEU A 13 -4.87 -13.61 3.39
N THR A 14 -6.06 -13.90 2.84
CA THR A 14 -6.33 -13.76 1.40
C THR A 14 -6.95 -12.43 0.99
N THR A 15 -7.35 -11.55 1.92
CA THR A 15 -7.81 -10.21 1.58
C THR A 15 -6.62 -9.27 1.41
N SER A 16 -5.74 -9.57 0.45
CA SER A 16 -4.89 -8.53 -0.13
C SER A 16 -5.84 -7.52 -0.78
N VAL A 17 -5.97 -6.33 -0.19
CA VAL A 17 -6.65 -5.20 -0.83
C VAL A 17 -5.88 -4.93 -2.11
N MET A 18 -6.37 -5.44 -3.24
CA MET A 18 -5.93 -4.96 -4.54
C MET A 18 -6.46 -3.54 -4.63
N ALA A 19 -5.60 -2.57 -4.38
CA ALA A 19 -5.91 -1.18 -4.66
C ALA A 19 -6.17 -1.09 -6.17
N ASP A 20 -7.43 -0.92 -6.54
CA ASP A 20 -7.80 -0.76 -7.94
C ASP A 20 -7.35 0.64 -8.38
N ILE A 21 -6.26 0.69 -9.16
CA ILE A 21 -5.67 1.95 -9.60
C ILE A 21 -6.41 2.39 -10.86
N GLU A 22 -7.50 3.10 -10.66
CA GLU A 22 -8.30 3.71 -11.71
C GLU A 22 -8.21 5.24 -11.65
N PRO A 23 -8.32 5.95 -12.79
CA PRO A 23 -8.37 7.40 -12.80
C PRO A 23 -9.51 7.93 -11.90
N GLY A 24 -9.18 8.86 -11.00
CA GLY A 24 -10.14 9.43 -10.05
C GLY A 24 -10.24 8.69 -8.71
N THR A 25 -9.64 7.51 -8.58
CA THR A 25 -9.52 6.82 -7.29
C THR A 25 -8.49 7.54 -6.41
N PRO A 26 -8.80 7.83 -5.13
CA PRO A 26 -7.83 8.39 -4.21
C PRO A 26 -6.58 7.51 -4.12
N VAL A 27 -5.40 8.13 -4.15
CA VAL A 27 -4.13 7.43 -3.95
C VAL A 27 -4.11 6.79 -2.56
N PRO A 28 -3.60 5.56 -2.38
CA PRO A 28 -3.40 4.98 -1.06
C PRO A 28 -2.45 5.83 -0.23
N ASP A 29 -2.68 5.85 1.08
CA ASP A 29 -1.74 6.47 2.00
C ASP A 29 -0.48 5.61 2.11
N LEU A 30 0.65 6.12 1.59
CA LEU A 30 1.93 5.44 1.65
C LEU A 30 2.88 6.25 2.53
N THR A 31 3.45 5.55 3.51
CA THR A 31 4.64 5.99 4.23
C THR A 31 5.85 5.30 3.63
N LEU A 32 6.79 6.08 3.13
CA LEU A 32 8.04 5.63 2.52
C LEU A 32 9.22 6.08 3.36
N ILE A 33 10.35 5.40 3.16
CA ILE A 33 11.65 5.83 3.69
C ILE A 33 12.49 6.29 2.50
N SER A 34 13.03 7.50 2.55
CA SER A 34 13.91 8.03 1.51
C SER A 34 15.26 7.30 1.49
N PRO A 35 16.05 7.42 0.42
CA PRO A 35 17.43 6.92 0.40
C PRO A 35 18.30 7.45 1.54
N GLU A 36 17.99 8.64 2.05
CA GLU A 36 18.67 9.30 3.16
C GLU A 36 18.16 8.84 4.54
N GLY A 37 17.13 7.98 4.57
CA GLY A 37 16.54 7.44 5.80
C GLY A 37 15.40 8.28 6.38
N GLU A 38 14.93 9.30 5.66
CA GLU A 38 13.85 10.17 6.13
C GLU A 38 12.48 9.54 5.90
N LYS A 39 11.55 9.78 6.84
CA LYS A 39 10.16 9.37 6.66
C LYS A 39 9.47 10.35 5.70
N VAL A 40 8.94 9.83 4.59
CA VAL A 40 8.19 10.60 3.59
C VAL A 40 6.76 10.08 3.54
N GLN A 41 5.76 10.96 3.62
CA GLN A 41 4.36 10.58 3.46
C GLN A 41 3.81 11.14 2.15
N LEU A 42 3.06 10.33 1.41
CA LEU A 42 2.47 10.76 0.14
C LEU A 42 1.44 11.88 0.32
N GLN A 43 0.82 11.95 1.50
CA GLN A 43 -0.07 13.04 1.89
C GLN A 43 0.61 14.42 1.93
N ASP A 44 1.93 14.46 2.15
CA ASP A 44 2.69 15.71 2.17
C ASP A 44 2.76 16.35 0.76
N MET A 45 2.43 15.58 -0.29
CA MET A 45 2.43 16.01 -1.69
C MET A 45 1.04 16.39 -2.22
N LEU A 46 0.01 16.45 -1.36
CA LEU A 46 -1.34 16.84 -1.74
C LEU A 46 -1.38 18.28 -2.27
N GLY A 47 -2.27 18.53 -3.24
CA GLY A 47 -2.43 19.84 -3.89
C GLY A 47 -1.46 20.09 -5.04
N SER A 48 -0.56 19.14 -5.33
CA SER A 48 0.31 19.15 -6.51
C SER A 48 0.11 17.88 -7.35
N VAL A 49 0.38 17.96 -8.66
CA VAL A 49 0.42 16.77 -9.51
C VAL A 49 1.74 16.05 -9.28
N THR A 50 1.66 14.83 -8.74
CA THR A 50 2.81 14.00 -8.38
C THR A 50 2.82 12.72 -9.24
N ILE A 51 3.98 12.38 -9.80
CA ILE A 51 4.17 11.14 -10.57
C ILE A 51 4.99 10.17 -9.70
N LEU A 52 4.44 8.99 -9.43
CA LEU A 52 5.14 7.92 -8.74
C LEU A 52 5.83 7.00 -9.76
N HIS A 53 7.15 6.90 -9.67
CA HIS A 53 7.95 6.00 -10.48
C HIS A 53 8.52 4.88 -9.60
N LEU A 54 8.04 3.65 -9.81
CA LEU A 54 8.47 2.47 -9.08
C LEU A 54 9.54 1.71 -9.88
N TRP A 55 10.67 1.43 -9.25
CA TRP A 55 11.75 0.64 -9.85
C TRP A 55 12.35 -0.30 -8.79
N LYS A 56 13.00 -1.37 -9.26
CA LYS A 56 13.66 -2.37 -8.42
C LYS A 56 15.07 -2.61 -8.94
N CYS A 57 16.08 -2.38 -8.09
CA CYS A 57 17.42 -2.92 -8.33
C CYS A 57 17.48 -4.32 -7.72
N ASN A 58 17.85 -5.31 -8.54
CA ASN A 58 18.13 -6.68 -8.14
C ASN A 58 19.65 -6.91 -8.18
#